data_AF-A0AAW0ELG9-F1
#
_entry.id   AF-A0AAW0ELG9-F1
#
_cell.length_a   1.000
_cell.length_b   1.000
_cell.length_c   1.000
_cell.angle_alpha   90.00
_cell.angle_beta   90.00
_cell.angle_gamma   90.00
#
_symmetry.space_group_name_H-M   'P 1'
#
loop_
_entity.id
_entity.type
_entity.pdbx_description
1 polymer ?
#
loop_
_entity_poly.entity_id
_entity_poly.type
_entity_poly.pdbx_seq_one_letter_code
_entity_poly.pdbx_strand_id
1 'polypeptide(L)'
;MLWDGVEPVSPEIASHKSQVNAVAADMCEPSTLEQRTSLLRSFQVFCVGTGPPINSDAIPMFLESRELKYSTRLQYGTTLKALLTKDILTVDAHLAGCRKRAARDDVRQAEGIRAEDMKTVMAAAPTAQDATMMKMAWMTASRWAEAKGLRTGNLIPQTDGSVAIDLAAAPKTAKTHPFRAHRYARLTGEVARELTALCKGLRPDQPLARTTTQQMAANLRPMGCPAHPIERGALQQAAAPVSSHRLPERQLVSFAKHADPLAIPSTTVRHLGTRTATLTASQTPPALL
;
A
#
# COMPACT_ATOMS: atom_id res chain seq x y z
N MET A 1 -20.55 -12.89 22.25
CA MET A 1 -19.11 -12.60 22.08
C MET A 1 -18.49 -13.78 21.35
N LEU A 2 -17.54 -13.52 20.45
CA LEU A 2 -17.01 -14.51 19.51
C LEU A 2 -16.02 -15.49 20.17
N TRP A 3 -15.45 -15.10 21.32
CA TRP A 3 -14.48 -15.89 22.07
C TRP A 3 -14.81 -15.99 23.57
N ASP A 4 -16.07 -16.29 23.91
CA ASP A 4 -16.46 -16.56 25.29
C ASP A 4 -16.61 -18.07 25.49
N GLY A 5 -15.47 -18.76 25.63
CA GLY A 5 -15.46 -20.10 26.20
C GLY A 5 -15.75 -20.05 27.70
N VAL A 6 -16.40 -21.09 28.23
CA VAL A 6 -16.79 -21.21 29.65
C VAL A 6 -15.62 -21.62 30.56
N GLU A 7 -14.45 -21.85 29.99
CA GLU A 7 -13.27 -22.33 30.71
C GLU A 7 -12.58 -21.21 31.50
N PRO A 8 -12.19 -21.46 32.76
CA PRO A 8 -11.38 -20.51 33.53
C PRO A 8 -10.06 -20.26 32.81
N VAL A 9 -9.74 -18.99 32.58
CA VAL A 9 -8.46 -18.57 31.99
C VAL A 9 -7.78 -17.56 32.90
N SER A 10 -6.46 -17.42 32.76
CA SER A 10 -5.71 -16.41 33.50
C SER A 10 -6.22 -14.99 33.21
N PRO A 11 -6.05 -14.02 34.13
CA PRO A 11 -6.45 -12.63 33.92
C PRO A 11 -5.86 -12.00 32.64
N GLU A 12 -4.63 -12.36 32.29
CA GLU A 12 -3.95 -11.90 31.07
C GLU A 12 -4.66 -12.42 29.81
N ILE A 13 -5.00 -13.70 29.77
CA ILE A 13 -5.73 -14.30 28.65
C ILE A 13 -7.15 -13.72 28.57
N ALA A 14 -7.81 -13.46 29.70
CA ALA A 14 -9.12 -12.80 29.73
C ALA A 14 -9.05 -11.37 29.13
N SER A 15 -7.99 -10.61 29.43
CA SER A 15 -7.73 -9.30 28.85
C SER A 15 -7.56 -9.37 27.33
N HIS A 16 -6.76 -10.31 26.83
CA HIS A 16 -6.60 -10.52 25.39
C HIS A 16 -7.90 -10.94 24.70
N LYS A 17 -8.69 -11.83 25.32
CA LYS A 17 -10.02 -12.21 24.80
C LYS A 17 -10.95 -11.01 24.66
N SER A 18 -10.98 -10.14 25.67
CA SER A 18 -11.75 -8.89 25.64
C SER A 18 -11.29 -7.99 24.48
N GLN A 19 -9.98 -7.82 24.31
CA GLN A 19 -9.43 -7.02 23.22
C GLN A 19 -9.76 -7.60 21.83
N VAL A 20 -9.66 -8.91 21.66
CA VAL A 20 -10.02 -9.60 20.41
C VAL A 20 -11.49 -9.38 20.07
N ASN A 21 -12.39 -9.53 21.06
CA ASN A 21 -13.81 -9.26 20.90
C ASN A 21 -14.08 -7.79 20.56
N ALA A 22 -13.39 -6.84 21.19
CA ALA A 22 -13.53 -5.41 20.91
C ALA A 22 -13.09 -5.06 19.48
N VAL A 23 -11.98 -5.63 19.00
CA VAL A 23 -11.53 -5.47 17.62
C VAL A 23 -12.50 -6.10 16.64
N ALA A 24 -12.94 -7.33 16.90
CA ALA A 24 -13.87 -8.02 16.02
C ALA A 24 -15.24 -7.32 15.92
N ALA A 25 -15.67 -6.64 16.98
CA ALA A 25 -16.90 -5.84 16.98
C ALA A 25 -16.84 -4.69 15.96
N ASP A 26 -15.66 -4.12 15.70
CA ASP A 26 -15.51 -3.04 14.70
C ASP A 26 -15.82 -3.50 13.27
N MET A 27 -15.78 -4.81 12.97
CA MET A 27 -16.14 -5.34 11.65
C MET A 27 -17.57 -4.95 11.23
N CYS A 28 -18.49 -4.82 12.19
CA CYS A 28 -19.90 -4.51 11.92
C CYS A 28 -20.25 -3.12 12.41
N GLU A 29 -21.23 -2.48 11.76
CA GLU A 29 -21.85 -1.28 12.32
C GLU A 29 -22.61 -1.63 13.61
N PRO A 30 -22.70 -0.71 14.59
CA PRO A 30 -23.38 -0.97 15.87
C PRO A 30 -24.79 -1.53 15.70
N SER A 31 -25.56 -0.98 14.75
CA SER A 31 -26.91 -1.45 14.41
C SER A 31 -26.94 -2.90 13.88
N THR A 32 -25.93 -3.31 13.13
CA THR A 32 -25.79 -4.68 12.64
C THR A 32 -25.44 -5.63 13.78
N LEU A 33 -24.58 -5.19 14.71
CA LEU A 33 -24.21 -5.97 15.89
C LEU A 33 -25.41 -6.17 16.83
N GLU A 34 -26.18 -5.11 17.08
CA GLU A 34 -27.40 -5.15 17.88
C GLU A 34 -28.44 -6.08 17.28
N GLN A 35 -28.70 -5.99 15.97
CA GLN A 35 -29.63 -6.87 15.27
C GLN A 35 -29.21 -8.34 15.39
N ARG A 36 -27.94 -8.64 15.15
CA ARG A 36 -27.38 -10.01 15.25
C ARG A 36 -27.47 -10.55 16.68
N THR A 37 -27.14 -9.72 17.67
CA THR A 37 -27.18 -10.09 19.09
C THR A 37 -28.61 -10.31 19.56
N SER A 38 -29.55 -9.47 19.14
CA SER A 38 -30.98 -9.61 19.44
C SER A 38 -31.54 -10.91 18.85
N LEU A 39 -31.20 -11.22 17.59
CA LEU A 39 -31.61 -12.45 16.94
C LEU A 39 -31.03 -13.69 17.63
N LEU A 40 -29.73 -13.68 17.96
CA LEU A 40 -29.09 -14.78 18.67
C LEU A 40 -29.71 -15.02 20.06
N ARG A 41 -29.99 -13.94 20.81
CA ARG A 41 -30.65 -14.04 22.12
C ARG A 41 -32.05 -14.63 22.00
N SER A 42 -32.82 -14.19 21.02
CA SER A 42 -34.16 -14.71 20.73
C SER A 42 -34.14 -16.21 20.40
N PHE A 43 -33.13 -16.64 19.62
CA PHE A 43 -32.90 -18.05 19.30
C PHE A 43 -32.49 -18.88 20.54
N GLN A 44 -31.60 -18.35 21.39
CA GLN A 44 -31.20 -19.01 22.63
C GLN A 44 -32.37 -19.21 23.59
N VAL A 45 -33.21 -18.17 23.77
CA VAL A 45 -34.42 -18.25 24.59
C VAL A 45 -35.37 -19.33 24.08
N PHE A 46 -35.56 -19.43 22.76
CA PHE A 46 -36.35 -20.50 22.17
C PHE A 46 -35.78 -21.89 22.49
N CYS A 47 -34.49 -22.11 22.26
CA CYS A 47 -33.86 -23.41 22.49
C CYS A 47 -33.94 -23.82 23.97
N VAL A 48 -33.67 -22.90 24.90
CA VAL A 48 -33.79 -23.15 26.35
C VAL A 48 -35.24 -23.44 26.76
N GLY A 49 -36.22 -22.72 26.19
CA GLY A 49 -37.63 -22.89 26.50
C GLY A 49 -38.27 -24.13 25.90
N THR A 50 -37.71 -24.69 24.82
CA THR A 50 -38.32 -25.81 24.07
C THR A 50 -37.52 -27.10 24.13
N GLY A 51 -36.25 -27.08 24.54
CA GLY A 51 -35.39 -28.26 24.70
C GLY A 51 -34.35 -28.57 23.61
N PRO A 52 -34.42 -28.08 22.36
CA PRO A 52 -33.38 -28.32 21.36
C PRO A 52 -32.00 -27.77 21.77
N PRO A 53 -30.91 -28.40 21.32
CA PRO A 53 -29.56 -27.88 21.53
C PRO A 53 -29.35 -26.55 20.78
N ILE A 54 -28.54 -25.66 21.34
CA ILE A 54 -28.16 -24.38 20.71
C ILE A 54 -27.11 -24.65 19.63
N ASN A 55 -27.54 -25.14 18.48
CA ASN A 55 -26.70 -25.44 17.31
C ASN A 55 -27.42 -25.12 15.99
N SER A 56 -26.76 -25.36 14.86
CA SER A 56 -27.32 -25.09 13.53
C SER A 56 -28.60 -25.88 13.22
N ASP A 57 -28.76 -27.05 13.83
CA ASP A 57 -29.85 -27.98 13.54
C ASP A 57 -31.18 -27.49 14.12
N ALA A 58 -31.14 -26.64 15.16
CA ALA A 58 -32.31 -26.01 15.74
C ALA A 58 -32.80 -24.77 14.98
N ILE A 59 -32.04 -24.25 14.01
CA ILE A 59 -32.40 -23.04 13.25
C ILE A 59 -33.74 -23.21 12.51
N PRO A 60 -33.99 -24.28 11.73
CA PRO A 60 -35.26 -24.42 11.00
C PRO A 60 -36.46 -24.44 11.94
N MET A 61 -36.35 -25.12 13.09
CA MET A 61 -37.42 -25.18 14.09
C MET A 61 -37.73 -23.79 14.67
N PHE A 62 -36.71 -22.99 14.97
CA PHE A 62 -36.89 -21.60 15.42
C PHE A 62 -37.53 -20.70 14.34
N LEU A 63 -37.19 -20.89 13.07
CA LEU A 63 -37.75 -20.10 11.97
C LEU A 63 -39.22 -20.43 11.73
N GLU A 64 -39.61 -21.70 11.85
CA GLU A 64 -41.01 -22.14 11.72
C GLU A 64 -41.84 -21.82 12.97
N SER A 65 -41.23 -21.66 14.15
CA SER A 65 -41.94 -21.24 15.36
C SER A 65 -42.34 -19.75 15.35
N ARG A 66 -42.08 -19.01 14.26
CA ARG A 66 -42.28 -17.56 14.15
C ARG A 66 -43.09 -17.23 12.90
N GLU A 67 -44.01 -16.29 13.02
CA GLU A 67 -44.74 -15.72 11.88
C GLU A 67 -43.85 -14.72 11.12
N LEU A 68 -42.96 -15.23 10.28
CA LEU A 68 -42.00 -14.44 9.49
C LEU A 68 -42.25 -14.61 7.99
N LYS A 69 -42.04 -13.54 7.22
CA LYS A 69 -41.95 -13.62 5.75
C LYS A 69 -40.76 -14.48 5.33
N TYR A 70 -40.84 -15.16 4.19
CA TYR A 70 -39.76 -16.00 3.67
C TYR A 70 -38.42 -15.27 3.51
N SER A 71 -38.43 -14.00 3.09
CA SER A 71 -37.22 -13.18 3.00
C SER A 71 -36.56 -12.95 4.37
N THR A 72 -37.36 -12.71 5.41
CA THR A 72 -36.89 -12.59 6.80
C THR A 72 -36.38 -13.93 7.34
N ARG A 73 -37.05 -15.05 7.01
CA ARG A 73 -36.57 -16.39 7.38
C ARG A 73 -35.20 -16.68 6.76
N LEU A 74 -35.01 -16.36 5.48
CA LEU A 74 -33.73 -16.52 4.79
C LEU A 74 -32.63 -15.66 5.43
N GLN A 75 -32.93 -14.39 5.72
CA GLN A 75 -32.00 -13.48 6.38
C GLN A 75 -31.62 -13.98 7.79
N TYR A 76 -32.61 -14.36 8.60
CA TYR A 76 -32.40 -14.84 9.97
C TYR A 76 -31.65 -16.17 9.98
N GLY A 77 -32.03 -17.11 9.11
CA GLY A 77 -31.37 -18.40 8.97
C GLY A 77 -29.90 -18.26 8.56
N THR A 78 -29.61 -17.42 7.56
CA THR A 78 -28.24 -17.15 7.12
C THR A 78 -27.42 -16.48 8.23
N THR A 79 -28.02 -15.53 8.96
CA THR A 79 -27.36 -14.83 10.06
C THR A 79 -27.06 -15.76 11.24
N LEU A 80 -28.03 -16.58 11.66
CA LEU A 80 -27.84 -17.57 12.73
C LEU A 80 -26.83 -18.64 12.33
N LYS A 81 -26.89 -19.14 11.09
CA LYS A 81 -25.91 -20.09 10.55
C LYS A 81 -24.50 -19.51 10.60
N ALA A 82 -24.33 -18.25 10.18
CA ALA A 82 -23.05 -17.57 10.28
C ALA A 82 -22.59 -17.48 11.74
N LEU A 83 -23.45 -17.00 12.65
CA LEU A 83 -23.11 -16.83 14.08
C LEU A 83 -22.78 -18.13 14.83
N LEU A 84 -23.33 -19.28 14.40
CA LEU A 84 -23.14 -20.58 15.07
C LEU A 84 -22.01 -21.43 14.47
N THR A 85 -21.49 -21.06 13.30
CA THR A 85 -20.37 -21.78 12.67
C THR A 85 -19.05 -21.33 13.30
N LYS A 86 -18.45 -22.16 14.15
CA LYS A 86 -17.24 -21.83 14.93
C LYS A 86 -15.98 -21.58 14.09
N ASP A 87 -15.92 -22.07 12.87
CA ASP A 87 -14.67 -22.16 12.10
C ASP A 87 -14.36 -20.97 11.18
N ILE A 88 -15.28 -20.02 10.96
CA ILE A 88 -15.09 -18.88 10.01
C ILE A 88 -15.41 -17.51 10.66
N LEU A 89 -15.05 -17.28 11.92
CA LEU A 89 -15.46 -16.03 12.57
C LEU A 89 -14.39 -15.31 13.38
N THR A 90 -13.62 -15.95 14.24
CA THR A 90 -12.83 -15.12 15.17
C THR A 90 -11.60 -14.50 14.53
N VAL A 91 -10.79 -15.27 13.79
CA VAL A 91 -9.60 -14.73 13.12
C VAL A 91 -10.04 -13.75 12.02
N ASP A 92 -11.02 -14.12 11.20
CA ASP A 92 -11.48 -13.26 10.10
C ASP A 92 -12.17 -11.98 10.59
N ALA A 93 -13.02 -12.05 11.61
CA ALA A 93 -13.63 -10.85 12.19
C ALA A 93 -12.60 -9.97 12.90
N HIS A 94 -11.64 -10.57 13.61
CA HIS A 94 -10.53 -9.84 14.21
C HIS A 94 -9.67 -9.16 13.13
N LEU A 95 -9.30 -9.86 12.05
CA LEU A 95 -8.53 -9.28 10.94
C LEU A 95 -9.32 -8.20 10.20
N ALA A 96 -10.63 -8.36 10.01
CA ALA A 96 -11.48 -7.34 9.41
C ALA A 96 -11.58 -6.09 10.31
N GLY A 97 -11.74 -6.27 11.62
CA GLY A 97 -11.68 -5.20 12.61
C GLY A 97 -10.33 -4.48 12.63
N CYS A 98 -9.22 -5.24 12.60
CA CYS A 98 -7.86 -4.70 12.45
C CYS A 98 -7.71 -3.86 11.20
N ARG A 99 -8.24 -4.30 10.04
CA ARG A 99 -8.22 -3.51 8.80
C ARG A 99 -9.01 -2.20 8.94
N LYS A 100 -10.19 -2.23 9.56
CA LYS A 100 -11.01 -1.02 9.79
C LYS A 100 -10.32 -0.03 10.73
N ARG A 101 -9.66 -0.52 11.78
CA ARG A 101 -8.85 0.31 12.69
C ARG A 101 -7.62 0.89 11.98
N ALA A 102 -6.87 0.05 11.27
CA ALA A 102 -5.70 0.49 10.50
C ALA A 102 -6.06 1.51 9.40
N ALA A 103 -7.28 1.47 8.87
CA ALA A 103 -7.78 2.48 7.93
C ALA A 103 -8.10 3.84 8.59
N ARG A 104 -8.31 3.87 9.92
CA ARG A 104 -8.51 5.10 10.71
C ARG A 104 -7.19 5.70 11.18
N ASP A 105 -6.13 4.90 11.26
CA ASP A 105 -4.81 5.39 11.62
C ASP A 105 -4.22 6.21 10.48
N ASP A 106 -3.73 7.41 10.78
CA ASP A 106 -2.95 8.19 9.84
C ASP A 106 -1.74 7.38 9.41
N VAL A 107 -1.71 6.99 8.14
CA VAL A 107 -0.56 6.33 7.55
C VAL A 107 0.58 7.37 7.48
N ARG A 108 1.40 7.46 8.54
CA ARG A 108 2.61 8.28 8.59
C ARG A 108 3.52 7.87 7.44
N GLN A 109 3.52 8.68 6.39
CA GLN A 109 4.41 8.47 5.25
C GLN A 109 5.50 9.51 5.29
N ALA A 110 6.74 9.03 5.18
CA ALA A 110 7.93 9.85 5.03
C ALA A 110 7.73 10.86 3.89
N GLU A 111 7.85 12.15 4.17
CA GLU A 111 7.78 13.18 3.12
C GLU A 111 8.84 12.94 2.04
N GLY A 112 8.54 13.37 0.82
CA GLY A 112 9.52 13.36 -0.26
C GLY A 112 10.58 14.41 -0.01
N ILE A 113 11.83 14.11 -0.36
CA ILE A 113 12.90 15.12 -0.29
C ILE A 113 12.55 16.29 -1.23
N ARG A 114 12.82 17.52 -0.81
CA ARG A 114 12.62 18.70 -1.66
C ARG A 114 13.72 18.81 -2.70
N ALA A 115 13.45 19.52 -3.80
CA ALA A 115 14.40 19.64 -4.90
C ALA A 115 15.68 20.37 -4.47
N GLU A 116 15.56 21.38 -3.61
CA GLU A 116 16.66 22.11 -2.99
C GLU A 116 17.53 21.22 -2.09
N ASP A 117 16.90 20.40 -1.24
CA ASP A 117 17.63 19.47 -0.38
C ASP A 117 18.33 18.39 -1.20
N MET A 118 17.69 17.92 -2.27
CA MET A 118 18.30 16.97 -3.19
C MET A 118 19.53 17.57 -3.89
N LYS A 119 19.51 18.85 -4.26
CA LYS A 119 20.70 19.53 -4.80
C LYS A 119 21.83 19.58 -3.77
N THR A 120 21.51 19.85 -2.51
CA THR A 120 22.49 19.82 -1.41
C THR A 120 23.10 18.43 -1.25
N VAL A 121 22.29 17.37 -1.29
CA VAL A 121 22.75 15.97 -1.23
C VAL A 121 23.66 15.62 -2.41
N MET A 122 23.30 16.05 -3.63
CA MET A 122 24.14 15.84 -4.83
C MET A 122 25.48 16.59 -4.74
N ALA A 123 25.47 17.83 -4.24
CA ALA A 123 26.68 18.64 -4.07
C ALA A 123 27.63 18.07 -3.00
N ALA A 124 27.08 17.43 -1.97
CA ALA A 124 27.83 16.74 -0.93
C ALA A 124 28.21 15.29 -1.28
N ALA A 125 27.97 14.84 -2.50
CA ALA A 125 28.26 13.47 -2.90
C ALA A 125 29.77 13.17 -2.78
N PRO A 126 30.18 12.00 -2.25
CA PRO A 126 31.59 11.67 -2.06
C PRO A 126 32.42 11.62 -3.35
N THR A 127 31.75 11.38 -4.48
CA THR A 127 32.37 11.27 -5.80
C THR A 127 31.47 11.86 -6.88
N ALA A 128 32.05 12.32 -7.99
CA ALA A 128 31.27 12.73 -9.17
C ALA A 128 30.39 11.58 -9.71
N GLN A 129 30.88 10.34 -9.62
CA GLN A 129 30.13 9.13 -9.93
C GLN A 129 28.83 9.04 -9.10
N ASP A 130 28.92 9.22 -7.78
CA ASP A 130 27.76 9.19 -6.90
C ASP A 130 26.81 10.38 -7.17
N ALA A 131 27.35 11.58 -7.43
CA ALA A 131 26.54 12.75 -7.79
C ALA A 131 25.69 12.50 -9.05
N THR A 132 26.30 11.98 -10.12
CA THR A 132 25.60 11.62 -11.36
C THR A 132 24.54 10.55 -11.11
N MET A 133 24.81 9.56 -10.25
CA MET A 133 23.81 8.54 -9.91
C MET A 133 22.65 9.06 -9.06
N MET A 134 22.92 10.00 -8.16
CA MET A 134 21.88 10.70 -7.41
C MET A 134 20.99 11.54 -8.33
N LYS A 135 21.60 12.25 -9.30
CA LYS A 135 20.90 12.99 -10.36
C LYS A 135 20.04 12.07 -11.21
N MET A 136 20.59 10.92 -11.63
CA MET A 136 19.84 9.90 -12.36
C MET A 136 18.66 9.36 -11.55
N ALA A 137 18.87 9.05 -10.26
CA ALA A 137 17.81 8.53 -9.39
C ALA A 137 16.67 9.56 -9.23
N TRP A 138 16.99 10.84 -9.09
CA TRP A 138 16.02 11.93 -9.08
C TRP A 138 15.26 12.02 -10.40
N MET A 139 15.99 12.08 -11.52
CA MET A 139 15.42 12.25 -12.87
C MET A 139 14.58 11.05 -13.35
N THR A 140 14.67 9.91 -12.69
CA THR A 140 13.92 8.68 -13.04
C THR A 140 12.95 8.23 -11.94
N ALA A 141 12.74 9.05 -10.91
CA ALA A 141 12.01 8.68 -9.70
C ALA A 141 12.40 7.29 -9.17
N SER A 142 13.70 7.01 -9.10
CA SER A 142 14.22 5.71 -8.67
C SER A 142 14.53 5.67 -7.20
N ARG A 143 14.21 4.53 -6.58
CA ARG A 143 14.70 4.25 -5.23
C ARG A 143 16.21 4.21 -5.27
N TRP A 144 16.86 4.71 -4.22
CA TRP A 144 18.31 4.63 -4.15
C TRP A 144 18.81 3.18 -4.23
N ALA A 145 18.10 2.23 -3.62
CA ALA A 145 18.45 0.80 -3.71
C ALA A 145 18.40 0.26 -5.16
N GLU A 146 17.43 0.73 -5.96
CA GLU A 146 17.33 0.39 -7.39
C GLU A 146 18.49 1.03 -8.17
N ALA A 147 18.69 2.34 -8.00
CA ALA A 147 19.74 3.09 -8.67
C ALA A 147 21.15 2.56 -8.35
N LYS A 148 21.42 2.24 -7.09
CA LYS A 148 22.69 1.65 -6.63
C LYS A 148 22.93 0.27 -7.24
N GLY A 149 21.87 -0.50 -7.49
CA GLY A 149 21.95 -1.83 -8.09
C GLY A 149 22.34 -1.81 -9.58
N LEU A 150 22.29 -0.65 -10.24
CA LEU A 150 22.64 -0.54 -11.65
C LEU A 150 24.13 -0.70 -11.89
N ARG A 151 24.45 -1.35 -13.02
CA ARG A 151 25.80 -1.55 -13.55
C ARG A 151 25.89 -0.90 -14.93
N THR A 152 27.09 -0.79 -15.47
CA THR A 152 27.32 -0.24 -16.82
C THR A 152 26.52 -0.96 -17.90
N GLY A 153 26.33 -2.28 -17.77
CA GLY A 153 25.46 -3.06 -18.67
C GLY A 153 23.98 -2.66 -18.67
N ASN A 154 23.51 -1.89 -17.69
CA ASN A 154 22.16 -1.34 -17.66
C ASN A 154 22.02 -0.05 -18.48
N LEU A 155 23.12 0.56 -18.91
CA LEU A 155 23.11 1.80 -19.69
C LEU A 155 23.27 1.46 -21.16
N ILE A 156 22.31 1.91 -21.97
CA ILE A 156 22.23 1.66 -23.40
C ILE A 156 22.34 3.02 -24.11
N PRO A 157 23.56 3.44 -24.48
CA PRO A 157 23.76 4.67 -25.25
C PRO A 157 22.97 4.62 -26.55
N GLN A 158 22.35 5.74 -26.90
CA GLN A 158 21.60 5.91 -28.14
C GLN A 158 22.38 6.79 -29.12
N THR A 159 22.08 6.67 -30.40
CA THR A 159 22.77 7.42 -31.47
C THR A 159 22.52 8.93 -31.42
N ASP A 160 21.43 9.35 -30.79
CA ASP A 160 21.06 10.77 -30.61
C ASP A 160 21.70 11.41 -29.36
N GLY A 161 22.62 10.72 -28.70
CA GLY A 161 23.26 11.18 -27.47
C GLY A 161 22.41 11.02 -26.20
N SER A 162 21.22 10.43 -26.30
CA SER A 162 20.44 10.00 -25.14
C SER A 162 20.98 8.68 -24.57
N VAL A 163 20.59 8.34 -23.34
CA VAL A 163 20.89 7.06 -22.71
C VAL A 163 19.58 6.42 -22.26
N ALA A 164 19.32 5.21 -22.74
CA ALA A 164 18.26 4.37 -22.19
C ALA A 164 18.82 3.56 -21.01
N ILE A 165 18.10 3.53 -19.90
CA ILE A 165 18.46 2.84 -18.67
C ILE A 165 17.54 1.65 -18.49
N ASP A 166 18.11 0.45 -18.42
CA ASP A 166 17.39 -0.76 -18.06
C ASP A 166 17.25 -0.88 -16.53
N LEU A 167 16.06 -0.56 -16.02
CA LEU A 167 15.72 -0.61 -14.60
C LEU A 167 15.24 -2.00 -14.15
N ALA A 168 15.32 -3.04 -15.01
CA ALA A 168 14.74 -4.37 -14.76
C ALA A 168 15.33 -5.16 -13.59
N ALA A 169 16.34 -4.65 -12.88
CA ALA A 169 17.07 -5.44 -11.89
C ALA A 169 16.22 -5.92 -10.70
N ALA A 170 15.04 -5.35 -10.37
CA ALA A 170 14.20 -5.90 -9.29
C ALA A 170 12.75 -5.34 -9.17
N PRO A 171 11.74 -5.81 -9.94
CA PRO A 171 10.39 -5.87 -9.38
C PRO A 171 10.08 -7.29 -8.93
N LYS A 172 9.65 -7.42 -7.66
CA LYS A 172 9.15 -8.63 -6.98
C LYS A 172 8.00 -9.37 -7.70
N THR A 173 7.56 -8.87 -8.86
CA THR A 173 6.33 -9.27 -9.56
C THR A 173 6.53 -9.45 -11.06
N ALA A 174 7.68 -10.01 -11.47
CA ALA A 174 7.92 -10.38 -12.86
C ALA A 174 7.11 -11.64 -13.26
N LYS A 175 5.82 -11.47 -13.64
CA LYS A 175 5.08 -12.40 -14.51
C LYS A 175 4.08 -11.64 -15.41
N THR A 176 4.13 -11.93 -16.72
CA THR A 176 3.14 -11.81 -17.83
C THR A 176 2.03 -10.74 -17.87
N HIS A 177 1.97 -9.78 -16.96
CA HIS A 177 0.85 -8.84 -16.87
C HIS A 177 0.99 -7.69 -17.90
N PRO A 178 -0.07 -7.35 -18.66
CA PRO A 178 -0.03 -6.30 -19.69
C PRO A 178 0.17 -4.90 -19.10
N PHE A 179 -0.15 -4.71 -17.82
CA PHE A 179 -0.04 -3.43 -17.12
C PHE A 179 1.27 -3.30 -16.31
N ARG A 180 2.38 -3.84 -16.83
CA ARG A 180 3.68 -3.84 -16.15
C ARG A 180 4.27 -2.43 -16.09
N ALA A 181 4.96 -2.14 -14.99
CA ALA A 181 5.83 -0.98 -14.88
C ALA A 181 6.81 -0.86 -16.07
N HIS A 182 7.07 0.37 -16.51
CA HIS A 182 8.06 0.63 -17.56
C HIS A 182 9.45 0.15 -17.13
N ARG A 183 10.07 -0.67 -17.99
CA ARG A 183 11.41 -1.23 -17.79
C ARG A 183 12.51 -0.23 -18.09
N TYR A 184 12.30 0.60 -19.10
CA TYR A 184 13.31 1.50 -19.63
C TYR A 184 12.95 2.94 -19.31
N ALA A 185 13.93 3.71 -18.83
CA ALA A 185 13.86 5.16 -18.75
C ALA A 185 14.82 5.75 -19.77
N ARG A 186 14.39 6.77 -20.51
CA ARG A 186 15.26 7.50 -21.44
C ARG A 186 15.65 8.83 -20.81
N LEU A 187 16.95 9.07 -20.72
CA LEU A 187 17.52 10.33 -20.26
C LEU A 187 18.20 11.06 -21.42
N THR A 188 18.05 12.38 -21.44
CA THR A 188 18.63 13.27 -22.45
C THR A 188 19.45 14.37 -21.77
N GLY A 189 20.17 15.16 -22.55
CA GLY A 189 20.86 16.35 -22.06
C GLY A 189 22.08 16.06 -21.19
N GLU A 190 22.31 16.89 -20.18
CA GLU A 190 23.52 16.87 -19.35
C GLU A 190 23.71 15.52 -18.62
N VAL A 191 22.66 15.00 -17.98
CA VAL A 191 22.75 13.73 -17.24
C VAL A 191 23.09 12.55 -18.16
N ALA A 192 22.62 12.55 -19.40
CA ALA A 192 22.96 11.52 -20.38
C ALA A 192 24.45 11.58 -20.78
N ARG A 193 25.00 12.81 -20.94
CA ARG A 193 26.43 13.02 -21.20
C ARG A 193 27.29 12.57 -20.01
N GLU A 194 26.89 12.93 -18.80
CA GLU A 194 27.57 12.51 -17.56
C GLU A 194 27.57 10.98 -17.42
N LEU A 195 26.43 10.31 -17.62
CA LEU A 195 26.33 8.85 -17.56
C LEU A 195 27.17 8.15 -18.63
N THR A 196 27.18 8.70 -19.86
CA THR A 196 28.00 8.18 -20.95
C THR A 196 29.49 8.32 -20.65
N ALA A 197 29.91 9.48 -20.12
CA ALA A 197 31.29 9.71 -19.71
C ALA A 197 31.70 8.78 -18.56
N LEU A 198 30.81 8.60 -17.58
CA LEU A 198 31.02 7.67 -16.47
C LEU A 198 31.25 6.24 -16.96
N CYS A 199 30.46 5.76 -17.93
CA CYS A 199 30.60 4.39 -18.47
C CYS A 199 31.95 4.12 -19.12
N LYS A 200 32.54 5.11 -19.79
CA LYS A 200 33.84 4.95 -20.47
C LYS A 200 34.98 4.61 -19.49
N GLY A 201 34.84 5.02 -18.23
CA GLY A 201 35.85 4.79 -17.18
C GLY A 201 35.57 3.59 -16.27
N LEU A 202 34.48 2.86 -16.46
CA LEU A 202 34.04 1.77 -15.59
C LEU A 202 34.09 0.42 -16.30
N ARG A 203 34.39 -0.65 -15.55
CA ARG A 203 34.30 -2.02 -16.08
C ARG A 203 32.83 -2.44 -16.32
N PRO A 204 32.56 -3.38 -17.24
CA PRO A 204 31.20 -3.86 -17.56
C PRO A 204 30.38 -4.38 -16.36
N ASP A 205 31.06 -4.85 -15.30
CA ASP A 205 30.47 -5.39 -14.09
C ASP A 205 30.51 -4.41 -12.91
N GLN A 206 31.08 -3.23 -13.07
CA GLN A 206 31.26 -2.30 -11.95
C GLN A 206 29.93 -1.63 -11.58
N PRO A 207 29.60 -1.52 -10.27
CA PRO A 207 28.45 -0.74 -9.82
C PRO A 207 28.55 0.72 -10.25
N LEU A 208 27.44 1.30 -10.68
CA LEU A 208 27.38 2.70 -11.10
C LEU A 208 27.41 3.66 -9.90
N ALA A 209 26.97 3.24 -8.71
CA ALA A 209 27.10 4.02 -7.48
C ALA A 209 28.01 3.31 -6.47
N ARG A 210 28.80 4.09 -5.72
CA ARG A 210 29.63 3.61 -4.61
C ARG A 210 28.94 3.81 -3.27
N THR A 211 28.17 4.90 -3.14
CA THR A 211 27.44 5.23 -1.92
C THR A 211 26.42 4.13 -1.57
N THR A 212 26.53 3.60 -0.35
CA THR A 212 25.64 2.54 0.14
C THR A 212 24.25 3.08 0.49
N THR A 213 23.26 2.20 0.63
CA THR A 213 21.92 2.58 1.11
C THR A 213 21.96 3.18 2.51
N GLN A 214 22.83 2.68 3.38
CA GLN A 214 23.01 3.20 4.73
C GLN A 214 23.64 4.59 4.73
N GLN A 215 24.68 4.82 3.92
CA GLN A 215 25.29 6.15 3.77
C GLN A 215 24.29 7.14 3.17
N MET A 216 23.54 6.74 2.14
CA MET A 216 22.48 7.58 1.58
C MET A 216 21.43 7.94 2.64
N ALA A 217 20.96 6.97 3.43
CA ALA A 217 20.02 7.23 4.51
C ALA A 217 20.60 8.18 5.57
N ALA A 218 21.90 8.08 5.88
CA ALA A 218 22.59 8.99 6.77
C ALA A 218 22.66 10.42 6.19
N ASN A 219 22.93 10.56 4.89
CA ASN A 219 22.97 11.86 4.20
C ASN A 219 21.58 12.53 4.15
N LEU A 220 20.51 11.72 4.13
CA LEU A 220 19.12 12.19 4.09
C LEU A 220 18.52 12.47 5.48
N ARG A 221 19.12 11.91 6.54
CA ARG A 221 18.62 12.06 7.91
C ARG A 221 18.54 13.52 8.39
N PRO A 222 19.52 14.41 8.12
CA PRO A 222 19.41 15.83 8.45
C PRO A 222 18.18 16.51 7.83
N MET A 223 17.67 15.98 6.72
CA MET A 223 16.50 16.49 6.01
C MET A 223 15.18 15.87 6.49
N GLY A 224 15.19 15.10 7.59
CA GLY A 224 13.97 14.50 8.15
C GLY A 224 13.32 13.43 7.27
N CYS A 225 14.10 12.79 6.38
CA CYS A 225 13.60 11.91 5.31
C CYS A 225 13.92 10.41 5.57
N PRO A 226 13.04 9.63 6.23
CA PRO A 226 13.38 8.28 6.69
C PRO A 226 13.18 7.13 5.69
N ALA A 227 12.34 7.27 4.64
CA ALA A 227 12.05 6.18 3.70
C ALA A 227 11.64 6.66 2.30
N HIS A 228 12.23 6.06 1.25
CA HIS A 228 11.97 6.35 -0.18
C HIS A 228 11.88 7.84 -0.59
N PRO A 229 12.65 8.77 0.01
CA PRO A 229 12.35 10.18 -0.15
C PRO A 229 12.69 10.71 -1.54
N ILE A 230 13.67 10.09 -2.24
CA ILE A 230 14.07 10.48 -3.60
C ILE A 230 12.96 10.20 -4.62
N GLU A 231 12.44 8.97 -4.66
CA GLU A 231 11.33 8.58 -5.54
C GLU A 231 10.11 9.47 -5.28
N ARG A 232 9.73 9.65 -4.01
CA ARG A 232 8.59 10.47 -3.63
C ARG A 232 8.78 11.94 -4.01
N GLY A 233 9.93 12.52 -3.68
CA GLY A 233 10.26 13.91 -3.99
C GLY A 233 10.27 14.18 -5.50
N ALA A 234 10.88 13.28 -6.27
CA ALA A 234 10.92 13.37 -7.73
C ALA A 234 9.51 13.30 -8.34
N LEU A 235 8.66 12.39 -7.86
CA LEU A 235 7.27 12.29 -8.29
C LEU A 235 6.46 13.54 -7.95
N GLN A 236 6.63 14.06 -6.73
CA GLN A 236 5.97 15.28 -6.31
C GLN A 236 6.44 16.47 -7.17
N GLN A 237 7.73 16.59 -7.48
CA GLN A 237 8.24 17.63 -8.39
C GLN A 237 7.65 17.47 -9.79
N ALA A 238 7.59 16.24 -10.32
CA ALA A 238 7.07 15.94 -11.65
C ALA A 238 5.55 16.17 -11.79
N ALA A 239 4.80 16.19 -10.69
CA ALA A 239 3.38 16.52 -10.72
C ALA A 239 3.09 17.93 -11.28
N ALA A 240 3.95 18.91 -10.95
CA ALA A 240 3.78 20.29 -11.42
C ALA A 240 3.83 20.41 -12.95
N PRO A 241 4.88 19.94 -13.67
CA PRO A 241 4.92 20.00 -15.13
C PRO A 241 3.84 19.14 -15.79
N VAL A 242 3.44 18.01 -15.20
CA VAL A 242 2.32 17.21 -15.72
C VAL A 242 1.03 18.02 -15.72
N SER A 243 0.74 18.72 -14.63
CA SER A 243 -0.43 19.60 -14.51
C SER A 243 -0.31 20.82 -15.43
N SER A 244 0.82 21.55 -15.39
CA SER A 244 0.99 22.80 -16.16
C SER A 244 0.98 22.60 -17.67
N HIS A 245 1.49 21.46 -18.15
CA HIS A 245 1.48 21.11 -19.57
C HIS A 245 0.29 20.24 -19.98
N ARG A 246 -0.69 20.02 -19.08
CA ARG A 246 -1.88 19.19 -19.31
C ARG A 246 -1.53 17.81 -19.88
N LEU A 247 -0.44 17.23 -19.38
CA LEU A 247 -0.04 15.89 -19.78
C LEU A 247 -1.00 14.87 -19.16
N PRO A 248 -1.26 13.74 -19.82
CA PRO A 248 -2.06 12.66 -19.23
C PRO A 248 -1.46 12.19 -17.90
N GLU A 249 -2.27 12.00 -16.86
CA GLU A 249 -1.84 11.54 -15.53
C GLU A 249 -1.06 10.23 -15.57
N ARG A 250 -1.37 9.36 -16.54
CA ARG A 250 -0.63 8.12 -16.81
C ARG A 250 0.86 8.34 -17.08
N GLN A 251 1.28 9.54 -17.53
CA GLN A 251 2.70 9.87 -17.67
C GLN A 251 3.40 9.85 -16.32
N LEU A 252 2.73 10.32 -15.26
CA LEU A 252 3.26 10.30 -13.91
C LEU A 252 3.27 8.90 -13.30
N VAL A 253 2.27 8.08 -13.63
CA VAL A 253 2.24 6.64 -13.29
C VAL A 253 3.38 5.90 -13.97
N SER A 254 3.61 6.20 -15.25
CA SER A 254 4.70 5.64 -16.06
C SER A 254 6.05 6.04 -15.48
N PHE A 255 6.19 7.30 -15.09
CA PHE A 255 7.38 7.84 -14.43
C PHE A 255 7.64 7.20 -13.06
N ALA A 256 6.58 6.93 -12.28
CA ALA A 256 6.67 6.21 -11.02
C ALA A 256 7.03 4.73 -11.17
N LYS A 257 6.99 4.19 -12.40
CA LYS A 257 7.18 2.75 -12.67
C LYS A 257 6.24 1.91 -11.81
N HIS A 258 5.02 2.40 -11.59
CA HIS A 258 3.96 1.63 -10.94
C HIS A 258 3.20 0.83 -11.99
N ALA A 259 2.64 -0.31 -11.58
CA ALA A 259 1.73 -1.05 -12.46
C ALA A 259 0.50 -0.20 -12.75
N ASP A 260 0.07 -0.13 -14.01
CA ASP A 260 -0.93 0.84 -14.50
C ASP A 260 -2.24 0.15 -14.92
N PRO A 261 -3.24 0.00 -14.03
CA PRO A 261 -4.47 -0.70 -14.34
C PRO A 261 -5.53 0.19 -15.03
N LEU A 262 -5.16 1.25 -15.78
CA LEU A 262 -6.05 2.21 -16.46
C LEU A 262 -6.47 3.44 -15.61
N ALA A 263 -5.99 3.55 -14.37
CA ALA A 263 -6.21 4.69 -13.47
C ALA A 263 -4.97 4.92 -12.59
N ILE A 264 -4.85 6.08 -11.94
CA ILE A 264 -3.73 6.34 -11.00
C ILE A 264 -3.76 5.29 -9.87
N PRO A 265 -2.72 4.44 -9.75
CA PRO A 265 -2.65 3.45 -8.68
C PRO A 265 -2.62 4.09 -7.30
N SER A 266 -3.18 3.41 -6.29
CA SER A 266 -3.14 3.86 -4.89
C SER A 266 -1.71 4.12 -4.40
N THR A 267 -0.71 3.38 -4.90
CA THR A 267 0.70 3.63 -4.62
C THR A 267 1.18 4.97 -5.18
N THR A 268 0.75 5.38 -6.38
CA THR A 268 1.07 6.70 -6.94
C THR A 268 0.38 7.80 -6.15
N VAL A 269 -0.91 7.67 -5.86
CA VAL A 269 -1.67 8.60 -5.01
C VAL A 269 -0.96 8.80 -3.67
N ARG A 270 -0.51 7.71 -3.06
CA ARG A 270 0.24 7.70 -1.81
C ARG A 270 1.53 8.54 -1.88
N HIS A 271 2.33 8.36 -2.94
CA HIS A 271 3.55 9.12 -3.13
C HIS A 271 3.27 10.61 -3.38
N LEU A 272 2.23 10.93 -4.16
CA LEU A 272 1.84 12.30 -4.46
C LEU A 272 1.21 13.03 -3.28
N GLY A 273 0.52 12.31 -2.40
CA GLY A 273 -0.19 12.90 -1.26
C GLY A 273 -1.23 13.92 -1.71
N THR A 274 -1.19 15.11 -1.10
CA THR A 274 -2.10 16.23 -1.39
C THR A 274 -2.02 16.71 -2.84
N ARG A 275 -0.89 16.49 -3.54
CA ARG A 275 -0.73 16.86 -4.96
C ARG A 275 -1.60 16.03 -5.91
N THR A 276 -2.15 14.91 -5.44
CA THR A 276 -3.10 14.10 -6.23
C THR A 276 -4.34 14.91 -6.61
N ALA A 277 -4.89 15.70 -5.69
CA ALA A 277 -6.08 16.52 -5.94
C ALA A 277 -5.84 17.59 -7.02
N THR A 278 -4.61 18.10 -7.12
CA THR A 278 -4.20 19.08 -8.15
C THR A 278 -4.08 18.44 -9.55
N LEU A 279 -3.88 17.12 -9.62
CA LEU A 279 -3.75 16.39 -10.88
C LEU A 279 -5.11 15.98 -11.44
N THR A 280 -6.03 15.55 -10.59
CA THR A 280 -7.32 14.96 -11.01
C THR A 280 -8.42 15.96 -11.33
N ALA A 281 -8.19 17.27 -11.18
CA ALA A 281 -9.19 18.34 -11.33
C ALA A 281 -10.53 18.05 -10.59
N SER A 282 -10.51 17.15 -9.61
CA SER A 282 -11.67 16.75 -8.83
C SER A 282 -11.68 17.60 -7.57
N GLN A 283 -12.77 18.35 -7.36
CA GLN A 283 -13.02 19.09 -6.12
C GLN A 283 -13.32 18.17 -4.92
N THR A 284 -13.00 16.87 -5.00
CA THR A 284 -13.19 15.93 -3.90
C THR A 284 -11.84 15.64 -3.24
N PRO A 285 -11.64 16.00 -1.97
CA PRO A 285 -10.42 15.65 -1.24
C PRO A 285 -10.25 14.12 -1.18
N PRO A 286 -9.01 13.61 -1.12
CA PRO A 286 -8.71 12.18 -1.10
C PRO A 286 -9.00 11.60 0.28
N ALA A 287 -10.28 11.53 0.64
CA ALA A 287 -10.81 10.62 1.62
C ALA A 287 -11.89 9.83 0.86
N LEU A 288 -11.71 8.50 0.76
CA LEU A 288 -12.51 7.54 -0.03
C LEU A 288 -11.96 7.22 -1.44
N LEU A 289 -10.76 6.62 -1.47
CA LEU A 289 -10.40 5.54 -2.41
C LEU A 289 -9.59 4.47 -1.67
#